data_AF-A0A918BDJ7-F1
#
_entry.id   AF-A0A918BDJ7-F1
#
_cell.length_a   1.000
_cell.length_b   1.000
_cell.length_c   1.000
_cell.angle_alpha   90.00
_cell.angle_beta   90.00
_cell.angle_gamma   90.00
#
_symmetry.space_group_name_H-M   'P 1'
#
loop_
_entity.id
_entity.type
_entity.pdbx_description
1 polymer ?
#
loop_
_entity_poly.entity_id
_entity_poly.type
_entity_poly.pdbx_seq_one_letter_code
_entity_poly.pdbx_strand_id
1 'polypeptide(L)'
;MNSVTAHDYAWIRTSSLFRHMMDSGYTLTLIRGRTPREVLRAMKAEPRGTGEGTAGLIEADDAHRAAVDDDWDESYVAGAFSAPGENGDWTLVLGFDGGLGITAPYVETLSKGGRVVAHSTNGGKPIDLFHWCEDGELRTTFEGPSSRDGTTPDELVPLLREVGSPLTSGGEHDESAPDVDRKAAVLALAERLTGIRVTESLLQDATYELGIVPEQPAEEWTGVVIDITDAHGERLYRGWTYEEIAAASDRRRAEANAPVVITYNEPPAMDRPEHETGE
;
A
#
# COMPACT_ATOMS: atom_id res chain seq x y z
N MET A 1 -32.27 -8.24 10.84
CA MET A 1 -30.83 -8.32 11.19
C MET A 1 -30.33 -6.90 11.30
N ASN A 2 -29.61 -6.56 12.37
CA ASN A 2 -29.03 -5.21 12.47
C ASN A 2 -28.00 -5.05 11.35
N SER A 3 -28.08 -3.93 10.64
CA SER A 3 -27.13 -3.55 9.60
C SER A 3 -25.76 -3.31 10.25
N VAL A 4 -24.72 -3.97 9.75
CA VAL A 4 -23.33 -3.74 10.14
C VAL A 4 -22.94 -2.29 9.86
N THR A 5 -22.22 -1.66 10.79
CA THR A 5 -21.71 -0.29 10.67
C THR A 5 -20.27 -0.19 11.17
N ALA A 6 -19.64 0.97 11.00
CA ALA A 6 -18.33 1.27 11.57
C ALA A 6 -18.21 0.98 13.08
N HIS A 7 -19.31 1.07 13.85
CA HIS A 7 -19.28 0.78 15.29
C HIS A 7 -18.95 -0.68 15.60
N ASP A 8 -19.34 -1.62 14.73
CA ASP A 8 -19.07 -3.06 14.89
C ASP A 8 -17.58 -3.40 14.74
N TYR A 9 -16.81 -2.47 14.18
CA TYR A 9 -15.37 -2.54 13.95
C TYR A 9 -14.57 -1.66 14.89
N ALA A 10 -15.18 -1.13 15.97
CA ALA A 10 -14.47 -0.30 16.96
C ALA A 10 -13.30 -1.02 17.67
N TRP A 11 -13.23 -2.35 17.58
CA TRP A 11 -12.14 -3.17 18.12
C TRP A 11 -10.76 -2.76 17.58
N ILE A 12 -10.69 -2.21 16.35
CA ILE A 12 -9.44 -1.79 15.71
C ILE A 12 -8.68 -0.73 16.53
N ARG A 13 -9.40 0.07 17.33
CA ARG A 13 -8.80 1.15 18.16
C ARG A 13 -7.96 0.61 19.30
N THR A 14 -8.28 -0.58 19.79
CA THR A 14 -7.60 -1.20 20.94
C THR A 14 -6.75 -2.41 20.56
N SER A 15 -6.88 -2.89 19.31
CA SER A 15 -6.14 -4.06 18.82
C SER A 15 -4.66 -3.76 18.63
N SER A 16 -3.81 -4.58 19.24
CA SER A 16 -2.37 -4.55 18.99
C SER A 16 -2.02 -5.07 17.59
N LEU A 17 -2.79 -6.04 17.08
CA LEU A 17 -2.64 -6.54 15.72
C LEU A 17 -2.92 -5.44 14.70
N PHE A 18 -4.06 -4.75 14.83
CA PHE A 18 -4.41 -3.69 13.89
C PHE A 18 -3.43 -2.51 13.95
N ARG A 19 -2.91 -2.20 15.14
CA ARG A 19 -1.80 -1.24 15.27
C ARG A 19 -0.57 -1.68 14.49
N HIS A 20 -0.14 -2.93 14.63
CA HIS A 20 0.97 -3.47 13.85
C HIS A 20 0.69 -3.39 12.34
N MET A 21 -0.50 -3.78 11.88
CA MET A 21 -0.91 -3.64 10.47
C MET A 21 -0.80 -2.19 9.99
N MET A 22 -1.25 -1.22 10.80
CA MET A 22 -1.19 0.20 10.48
C MET A 22 0.23 0.78 10.49
N ASP A 23 1.14 0.21 11.29
CA ASP A 23 2.53 0.65 11.36
C ASP A 23 3.34 0.07 10.19
N SER A 24 3.14 -1.20 9.85
CA SER A 24 3.82 -1.88 8.75
C SER A 24 3.30 -1.46 7.36
N GLY A 25 2.06 -0.96 7.31
CA GLY A 25 1.28 -0.92 6.08
C GLY A 25 0.78 -2.31 5.72
N TYR A 26 -0.44 -2.38 5.19
CA TYR A 26 -1.06 -3.67 4.87
C TYR A 26 -1.98 -3.58 3.67
N THR A 27 -2.22 -4.74 3.10
CA THR A 27 -3.30 -4.98 2.15
C THR A 27 -4.14 -6.17 2.63
N LEU A 28 -5.44 -5.95 2.80
CA LEU A 28 -6.43 -6.97 3.08
C LEU A 28 -7.32 -7.13 1.86
N THR A 29 -7.33 -8.31 1.25
CA THR A 29 -8.12 -8.59 0.05
C THR A 29 -9.03 -9.80 0.24
N LEU A 30 -10.30 -9.64 -0.08
CA LEU A 30 -11.32 -10.70 -0.11
C LEU A 30 -11.63 -11.05 -1.55
N ILE A 31 -11.50 -12.33 -1.93
CA ILE A 31 -11.68 -12.83 -3.30
C ILE A 31 -12.69 -13.98 -3.31
N ARG A 32 -13.82 -13.81 -4.01
CA ARG A 32 -14.87 -14.84 -4.08
C ARG A 32 -14.50 -15.97 -5.04
N GLY A 33 -14.75 -17.22 -4.62
CA GLY A 33 -14.72 -18.39 -5.50
C GLY A 33 -13.33 -18.85 -5.92
N ARG A 34 -12.28 -18.43 -5.21
CA ARG A 34 -10.90 -18.86 -5.40
C ARG A 34 -10.38 -19.48 -4.11
N THR A 35 -9.50 -20.47 -4.24
CA THR A 35 -8.78 -21.05 -3.10
C THR A 35 -7.53 -20.24 -2.76
N PRO A 36 -7.01 -20.32 -1.51
CA PRO A 36 -5.78 -19.63 -1.11
C PRO A 36 -4.59 -19.87 -2.06
N ARG A 37 -4.38 -21.12 -2.46
CA ARG A 37 -3.29 -21.49 -3.37
C ARG A 37 -3.46 -20.95 -4.79
N GLU A 38 -4.70 -20.87 -5.29
CA GLU A 38 -4.96 -20.27 -6.60
C GLU A 38 -4.68 -18.78 -6.60
N VAL A 39 -5.05 -18.09 -5.52
CA VAL A 39 -4.77 -16.66 -5.34
C VAL A 39 -3.28 -16.39 -5.26
N LEU A 40 -2.56 -17.10 -4.38
CA LEU A 40 -1.10 -16.95 -4.23
C LEU A 40 -0.38 -17.25 -5.55
N ARG A 41 -0.81 -18.28 -6.29
CA ARG A 41 -0.26 -18.60 -7.61
C ARG A 41 -0.52 -17.47 -8.63
N ALA A 42 -1.71 -16.86 -8.61
CA ALA A 42 -2.04 -15.75 -9.49
C ALA A 42 -1.17 -14.52 -9.20
N MET A 43 -0.83 -14.29 -7.93
CA MET A 43 0.12 -13.27 -7.48
C MET A 43 1.59 -13.65 -7.76
N LYS A 44 1.82 -14.80 -8.40
CA LYS A 44 3.16 -15.38 -8.67
C LYS A 44 3.97 -15.63 -7.40
N ALA A 45 3.29 -15.86 -6.28
CA ALA A 45 3.95 -16.05 -5.01
C ALA A 45 4.71 -17.38 -4.96
N GLU A 46 5.95 -17.36 -4.46
CA GLU A 46 6.71 -18.56 -4.15
C GLU A 46 6.15 -19.21 -2.87
N PRO A 47 5.70 -20.47 -2.89
CA PRO A 47 5.12 -21.11 -1.72
C PRO A 47 6.10 -21.18 -0.53
N ARG A 48 5.62 -20.84 0.68
CA ARG A 48 6.39 -20.88 1.93
C ARG A 48 5.77 -21.76 3.02
N GLY A 49 4.84 -22.64 2.65
CA GLY A 49 4.18 -23.54 3.58
C GLY A 49 3.00 -22.87 4.27
N THR A 50 2.84 -23.09 5.58
CA THR A 50 1.71 -22.59 6.36
C THR A 50 2.15 -21.86 7.62
N GLY A 51 1.36 -20.88 8.05
CA GLY A 51 1.55 -20.15 9.31
C GLY A 51 0.27 -20.16 10.14
N GLU A 52 0.39 -20.37 11.46
CA GLU A 52 -0.76 -20.34 12.38
C GLU A 52 -1.03 -18.91 12.81
N GLY A 53 -2.21 -18.40 12.46
CA GLY A 53 -2.65 -17.07 12.78
C GLY A 53 -1.82 -15.96 12.15
N THR A 54 -2.15 -14.73 12.51
CA THR A 54 -1.31 -13.58 12.17
C THR A 54 0.08 -13.66 12.80
N ALA A 55 0.25 -14.37 13.91
CA ALA A 55 1.55 -14.57 14.53
C ALA A 55 2.52 -15.32 13.60
N GLY A 56 2.07 -16.43 13.01
CA GLY A 56 2.88 -17.17 12.04
C GLY A 56 3.11 -16.40 10.74
N LEU A 57 2.15 -15.57 10.30
CA LEU A 57 2.36 -14.69 9.15
C LEU A 57 3.42 -13.62 9.43
N ILE A 58 3.35 -12.94 10.59
CA ILE A 58 4.33 -11.93 11.00
C ILE A 58 5.72 -12.55 11.15
N GLU A 59 5.84 -13.72 11.78
CA GLU A 59 7.12 -14.42 11.92
C GLU A 59 7.75 -14.74 10.56
N ALA A 60 6.96 -15.22 9.60
CA ALA A 60 7.43 -15.53 8.26
C ALA A 60 7.88 -14.26 7.51
N ASP A 61 7.14 -13.17 7.67
CA ASP A 61 7.42 -11.87 7.04
C ASP A 61 8.68 -11.21 7.63
N ASP A 62 8.84 -11.23 8.96
CA ASP A 62 10.05 -10.77 9.64
C ASP A 62 11.28 -11.60 9.24
N ALA A 63 11.13 -12.92 9.14
CA ALA A 63 12.21 -13.80 8.69
C ALA A 63 12.62 -13.53 7.24
N HIS A 64 11.66 -13.20 6.37
CA HIS A 64 11.94 -12.80 4.98
C HIS A 64 12.71 -11.47 4.95
N ARG A 65 12.21 -10.43 5.64
CA ARG A 65 12.89 -9.12 5.69
C ARG A 65 14.30 -9.21 6.27
N ALA A 66 14.53 -10.07 7.26
CA ALA A 66 15.86 -10.27 7.83
C ALA A 66 16.83 -11.03 6.90
N ALA A 67 16.31 -11.78 5.92
CA ALA A 67 17.10 -12.56 4.98
C ALA A 67 17.48 -11.78 3.72
N VAL A 68 16.76 -10.71 3.40
CA VAL A 68 17.02 -9.84 2.25
C VAL A 68 18.07 -8.79 2.61
N ASP A 69 19.12 -8.70 1.78
CA ASP A 69 20.26 -7.76 1.96
C ASP A 69 20.07 -6.46 1.16
N ASP A 70 18.92 -6.31 0.48
CA ASP A 70 18.57 -5.12 -0.30
C ASP A 70 17.41 -4.37 0.37
N ASP A 71 17.71 -3.18 0.90
CA ASP A 71 16.73 -2.28 1.51
C ASP A 71 15.64 -1.80 0.52
N TRP A 72 15.81 -2.05 -0.78
CA TRP A 72 14.86 -1.70 -1.85
C TRP A 72 14.03 -2.88 -2.34
N ASP A 73 14.20 -4.09 -1.81
CA ASP A 73 13.38 -5.24 -2.17
C ASP A 73 11.95 -5.05 -1.63
N GLU A 74 11.00 -4.90 -2.55
CA GLU A 74 9.58 -4.74 -2.22
C GLU A 74 8.82 -6.08 -2.16
N SER A 75 9.52 -7.21 -2.22
CA SER A 75 8.89 -8.52 -2.01
C SER A 75 8.44 -8.69 -0.56
N TYR A 76 7.31 -9.36 -0.38
CA TYR A 76 6.67 -9.50 0.92
C TYR A 76 6.01 -10.86 1.09
N VAL A 77 5.77 -11.28 2.33
CA VAL A 77 5.01 -12.50 2.60
C VAL A 77 3.51 -12.19 2.62
N ALA A 78 2.76 -12.86 1.75
CA ALA A 78 1.31 -12.89 1.79
C ALA A 78 0.82 -14.18 2.45
N GLY A 79 -0.13 -14.04 3.38
CA GLY A 79 -0.90 -15.14 3.91
C GLY A 79 -2.30 -15.18 3.30
N ALA A 80 -2.77 -16.36 2.94
CA ALA A 80 -4.12 -16.56 2.43
C ALA A 80 -4.87 -17.70 3.14
N PHE A 81 -6.16 -17.53 3.42
CA PHE A 81 -7.01 -18.58 3.98
C PHE A 81 -8.46 -18.47 3.49
N SER A 82 -9.21 -19.57 3.56
CA SER A 82 -10.62 -19.60 3.16
C SER A 82 -11.55 -19.12 4.28
N ALA A 83 -12.55 -18.31 3.93
CA ALA A 83 -13.61 -17.85 4.81
C ALA A 83 -14.99 -18.12 4.17
N PRO A 84 -15.96 -18.71 4.91
CA PRO A 84 -17.29 -18.96 4.37
C PRO A 84 -18.10 -17.67 4.28
N GLY A 85 -18.70 -17.38 3.13
CA GLY A 85 -19.56 -16.21 2.92
C GLY A 85 -20.98 -16.57 2.44
N GLU A 86 -21.89 -15.60 2.46
CA GLU A 86 -23.32 -15.81 2.15
C GLU A 86 -23.58 -16.31 0.71
N ASN A 87 -22.64 -16.13 -0.22
CA ASN A 87 -22.78 -16.47 -1.64
C ASN A 87 -21.57 -17.25 -2.18
N GLY A 88 -21.01 -18.12 -1.35
CA GLY A 88 -19.86 -18.96 -1.68
C GLY A 88 -18.65 -18.64 -0.84
N ASP A 89 -17.63 -19.49 -0.99
CA ASP A 89 -16.39 -19.35 -0.24
C ASP A 89 -15.58 -18.16 -0.76
N TRP A 90 -14.98 -17.45 0.18
CA TRP A 90 -14.04 -16.37 -0.06
C TRP A 90 -12.64 -16.83 0.33
N THR A 91 -11.63 -16.28 -0.34
CA THR A 91 -10.26 -16.28 0.17
C THR A 91 -9.98 -14.89 0.73
N LEU A 92 -9.53 -14.82 1.98
CA LEU A 92 -8.90 -13.62 2.53
C LEU A 92 -7.40 -13.73 2.31
N VAL A 93 -6.80 -12.66 1.80
CA VAL A 93 -5.35 -12.44 1.71
C VAL A 93 -4.98 -11.28 2.60
N LEU A 94 -3.96 -11.46 3.43
CA LEU A 94 -3.32 -10.42 4.21
C LEU A 94 -1.83 -10.37 3.85
N GLY A 95 -1.34 -9.19 3.51
CA GLY A 95 0.09 -8.94 3.33
C GLY A 95 0.52 -7.67 4.05
N PHE A 96 1.75 -7.67 4.54
CA PHE A 96 2.42 -6.49 5.10
C PHE A 96 3.34 -5.89 4.04
N ASP A 97 2.72 -5.35 3.01
CA ASP A 97 3.34 -4.93 1.74
C ASP A 97 3.62 -3.42 1.70
N GLY A 98 3.64 -2.75 2.86
CA GLY A 98 3.71 -1.28 2.89
C GLY A 98 2.53 -0.60 2.19
N GLY A 99 1.41 -1.30 1.99
CA GLY A 99 0.21 -0.79 1.34
C GLY A 99 0.28 -0.70 -0.19
N LEU A 100 1.28 -1.33 -0.82
CA LEU A 100 1.43 -1.36 -2.27
C LEU A 100 0.22 -2.00 -2.99
N GLY A 101 -0.55 -2.83 -2.28
CA GLY A 101 -1.77 -3.40 -2.81
C GLY A 101 -1.52 -4.61 -3.70
N ILE A 102 -2.60 -5.35 -3.97
CA ILE A 102 -2.61 -6.25 -5.12
C ILE A 102 -2.80 -5.37 -6.36
N THR A 103 -1.87 -5.43 -7.32
CA THR A 103 -1.92 -4.58 -8.51
C THR A 103 -3.22 -4.79 -9.30
N ALA A 104 -3.72 -3.73 -9.94
CA ALA A 104 -4.96 -3.75 -10.70
C ALA A 104 -5.07 -4.93 -11.69
N PRO A 105 -4.02 -5.32 -12.45
CA PRO A 105 -4.08 -6.48 -13.35
C PRO A 105 -4.37 -7.81 -12.64
N TYR A 106 -3.88 -8.01 -11.42
CA TYR A 106 -4.19 -9.19 -10.62
C TYR A 106 -5.61 -9.13 -10.07
N VAL A 107 -6.05 -7.97 -9.57
CA VAL A 107 -7.42 -7.78 -9.05
C VAL A 107 -8.47 -8.02 -10.14
N GLU A 108 -8.25 -7.53 -11.35
CA GLU A 108 -9.10 -7.81 -12.51
C GLU A 108 -9.12 -9.30 -12.85
N THR A 109 -7.95 -9.95 -12.90
CA THR A 109 -7.87 -11.38 -13.20
C THR A 109 -8.56 -12.24 -12.13
N LEU A 110 -8.37 -11.91 -10.86
CA LEU A 110 -8.94 -12.61 -9.70
C LEU A 110 -10.44 -12.39 -9.57
N SER A 111 -10.96 -11.24 -10.03
CA SER A 111 -12.40 -10.94 -10.02
C SER A 111 -13.17 -11.57 -11.18
N LYS A 112 -12.52 -12.12 -12.21
CA LYS A 112 -13.24 -12.83 -13.31
C LYS A 112 -14.10 -13.98 -12.78
N GLY A 113 -15.41 -13.92 -13.03
CA GLY A 113 -16.40 -14.88 -12.56
C GLY A 113 -16.72 -14.76 -11.06
N GLY A 114 -16.39 -13.62 -10.45
CA GLY A 114 -16.36 -13.43 -9.01
C GLY A 114 -16.35 -11.95 -8.60
N ARG A 115 -15.93 -11.72 -7.36
CA ARG A 115 -15.82 -10.40 -6.74
C ARG A 115 -14.50 -10.30 -6.01
N VAL A 116 -13.85 -9.14 -6.08
CA VAL A 116 -12.72 -8.78 -5.23
C VAL A 116 -13.05 -7.50 -4.47
N VAL A 117 -12.80 -7.50 -3.17
CA VAL A 117 -12.86 -6.33 -2.31
C VAL A 117 -11.52 -6.20 -1.60
N ALA A 118 -10.82 -5.09 -1.81
CA ALA A 118 -9.52 -4.84 -1.20
C ALA A 118 -9.54 -3.54 -0.40
N HIS A 119 -8.80 -3.53 0.70
CA HIS A 119 -8.49 -2.33 1.46
C HIS A 119 -7.01 -2.36 1.86
N SER A 120 -6.30 -1.26 1.60
CA SER A 120 -4.90 -1.11 1.95
C SER A 120 -4.59 0.24 2.59
N THR A 121 -3.44 0.30 3.25
CA THR A 121 -2.86 1.52 3.84
C THR A 121 -1.35 1.43 3.82
N ASN A 122 -0.66 2.54 3.58
CA ASN A 122 0.78 2.55 3.35
C ASN A 122 1.65 2.79 4.59
N GLY A 123 1.15 2.46 5.78
CA GLY A 123 1.94 2.50 7.01
C GLY A 123 2.18 3.91 7.54
N GLY A 124 1.41 4.35 8.53
CA GLY A 124 1.57 5.65 9.21
C GLY A 124 1.40 6.92 8.34
N LYS A 125 1.24 6.80 7.02
CA LYS A 125 0.96 7.87 6.07
C LYS A 125 -0.53 7.89 5.70
N PRO A 126 -1.08 9.04 5.25
CA PRO A 126 -2.52 9.19 5.04
C PRO A 126 -2.98 8.67 3.67
N ILE A 127 -2.36 7.60 3.14
CA ILE A 127 -2.77 7.01 1.86
C ILE A 127 -3.42 5.67 2.17
N ASP A 128 -4.70 5.63 1.85
CA ASP A 128 -5.59 4.50 2.08
C ASP A 128 -6.27 4.20 0.76
N LEU A 129 -6.44 2.94 0.39
CA LEU A 129 -7.14 2.60 -0.84
C LEU A 129 -8.23 1.57 -0.57
N PHE A 130 -9.35 1.75 -1.24
CA PHE A 130 -10.41 0.76 -1.33
C PHE A 130 -10.64 0.41 -2.80
N HIS A 131 -10.76 -0.89 -3.09
CA HIS A 131 -11.09 -1.37 -4.43
C HIS A 131 -12.25 -2.37 -4.37
N TRP A 132 -13.23 -2.19 -5.24
CA TRP A 132 -14.26 -3.17 -5.53
C TRP A 132 -14.24 -3.50 -7.03
N CYS A 133 -13.95 -4.77 -7.31
CA CYS A 133 -14.01 -5.32 -8.66
C CYS A 133 -15.04 -6.45 -8.74
N GLU A 134 -15.74 -6.52 -9.87
CA GLU A 134 -16.66 -7.61 -10.21
C GLU A 134 -16.39 -8.03 -11.65
N ASP A 135 -16.27 -9.33 -11.88
CA ASP A 135 -16.14 -9.91 -13.23
C ASP A 135 -15.03 -9.31 -14.11
N GLY A 136 -13.93 -8.87 -13.49
CA GLY A 136 -12.78 -8.28 -14.18
C GLY A 136 -12.87 -6.78 -14.40
N GLU A 137 -13.90 -6.11 -13.89
CA GLU A 137 -14.06 -4.66 -13.99
C GLU A 137 -13.90 -3.99 -12.63
N LEU A 138 -13.11 -2.91 -12.57
CA LEU A 138 -13.04 -2.01 -11.43
C LEU A 138 -14.32 -1.18 -11.33
N ARG A 139 -15.23 -1.59 -10.46
CA ARG A 139 -16.55 -0.94 -10.25
C ARG A 139 -16.40 0.37 -9.49
N THR A 140 -15.68 0.33 -8.37
CA THR A 140 -15.47 1.48 -7.51
C THR A 140 -14.11 1.44 -6.85
N THR A 141 -13.40 2.56 -6.83
CA THR A 141 -12.18 2.76 -6.06
C THR A 141 -12.17 4.14 -5.41
N PHE A 142 -11.53 4.28 -4.26
CA PHE A 142 -11.32 5.58 -3.61
C PHE A 142 -10.24 5.53 -2.53
N GLU A 143 -9.64 6.70 -2.24
CA GLU A 143 -8.93 6.92 -0.97
C GLU A 143 -9.87 7.48 0.12
N GLY A 144 -10.72 8.41 -0.28
CA GLY A 144 -11.77 8.99 0.56
C GLY A 144 -13.14 8.72 -0.06
N PRO A 145 -14.16 8.34 0.73
CA PRO A 145 -15.42 7.88 0.19
C PRO A 145 -16.19 8.95 -0.58
N SER A 146 -15.80 10.24 -0.55
CA SER A 146 -16.40 11.35 -1.32
C SER A 146 -15.80 11.56 -2.71
N SER A 147 -14.63 10.97 -3.01
CA SER A 147 -13.97 11.04 -4.32
C SER A 147 -13.74 9.63 -4.82
N ARG A 148 -14.59 9.19 -5.74
CA ARG A 148 -14.67 7.79 -6.19
C ARG A 148 -14.46 7.72 -7.70
N ASP A 149 -13.74 6.71 -8.15
CA ASP A 149 -13.52 6.37 -9.56
C ASP A 149 -13.98 4.93 -9.85
N GLY A 150 -13.99 4.54 -11.13
CA GLY A 150 -14.38 3.21 -11.60
C GLY A 150 -15.52 3.24 -12.63
N THR A 151 -16.01 2.07 -13.02
CA THR A 151 -17.11 1.96 -14.00
C THR A 151 -18.48 2.32 -13.42
N THR A 152 -18.68 2.13 -12.12
CA THR A 152 -19.90 2.47 -11.38
C THR A 152 -19.57 3.16 -10.04
N PRO A 153 -18.90 4.34 -10.06
CA PRO A 153 -18.30 4.96 -8.87
C PRO A 153 -19.31 5.33 -7.77
N ASP A 154 -20.58 5.59 -8.14
CA ASP A 154 -21.63 6.02 -7.21
C ASP A 154 -22.51 4.86 -6.70
N GLU A 155 -22.33 3.64 -7.21
CA GLU A 155 -23.15 2.49 -6.85
C GLU A 155 -23.08 2.17 -5.35
N LEU A 156 -21.94 2.44 -4.71
CA LEU A 156 -21.74 2.21 -3.28
C LEU A 156 -22.18 3.37 -2.38
N VAL A 157 -22.64 4.52 -2.89
CA VAL A 157 -23.03 5.68 -2.06
C VAL A 157 -24.08 5.32 -1.00
N PRO A 158 -25.17 4.58 -1.32
CA PRO A 158 -26.13 4.15 -0.31
C PRO A 158 -25.49 3.29 0.80
N LEU A 159 -24.66 2.30 0.45
CA LEU A 159 -23.99 1.43 1.41
C LEU A 159 -22.97 2.19 2.27
N LEU A 160 -22.20 3.09 1.66
CA LEU A 160 -21.24 3.94 2.36
C LEU A 160 -21.93 4.78 3.43
N ARG A 161 -23.12 5.30 3.15
CA ARG A 161 -23.92 6.04 4.15
C ARG A 161 -24.44 5.12 5.24
N GLU A 162 -24.94 3.94 4.87
CA GLU A 162 -25.46 2.96 5.84
C GLU A 162 -24.38 2.46 6.81
N VAL A 163 -23.14 2.29 6.36
CA VAL A 163 -22.02 1.89 7.25
C VAL A 163 -21.45 3.06 8.07
N GLY A 164 -21.92 4.28 7.82
CA GLY A 164 -21.60 5.47 8.62
C GLY A 164 -20.62 6.45 7.97
N SER A 165 -20.28 6.32 6.68
CA SER A 165 -19.44 7.33 6.01
C SER A 165 -20.18 8.66 5.90
N PRO A 166 -19.50 9.81 6.15
CA PRO A 166 -20.12 11.13 6.17
C PRO A 166 -20.38 11.64 4.74
N LEU A 167 -21.41 11.08 4.10
CA LEU A 167 -21.82 11.41 2.74
C LEU A 167 -23.29 11.86 2.66
N THR A 168 -23.54 12.86 1.80
CA THR A 168 -24.89 13.25 1.37
C THR A 168 -25.49 12.16 0.48
N SER A 169 -26.80 12.26 0.17
CA SER A 169 -27.40 11.35 -0.82
C SER A 169 -26.79 11.46 -2.22
N GLY A 170 -26.15 12.59 -2.54
CA GLY A 170 -25.42 12.79 -3.79
C GLY A 170 -23.99 12.27 -3.78
N GLY A 171 -23.51 11.71 -2.66
CA GLY A 171 -22.15 11.18 -2.55
C GLY A 171 -21.08 12.24 -2.28
N GLU A 172 -21.47 13.48 -2.00
CA GLU A 172 -20.57 14.54 -1.52
C GLU A 172 -20.31 14.39 -0.02
N HIS A 173 -19.23 14.98 0.49
CA HIS A 173 -18.98 14.98 1.92
C HIS A 173 -20.06 15.76 2.68
N ASP A 174 -20.61 15.16 3.74
CA ASP A 174 -21.59 15.80 4.62
C ASP A 174 -20.88 16.38 5.85
N GLU A 175 -20.65 17.69 5.85
CA GLU A 175 -20.02 18.41 6.97
C GLU A 175 -20.84 18.37 8.27
N SER A 176 -22.13 18.03 8.18
CA SER A 176 -23.02 17.93 9.35
C SER A 176 -23.05 16.54 9.98
N ALA A 177 -22.51 15.53 9.28
CA ALA A 177 -22.44 14.17 9.77
C ALA A 177 -21.39 14.03 10.89
N PRO A 178 -21.61 13.14 11.87
CA PRO A 178 -20.61 12.87 12.90
C PRO A 178 -19.33 12.31 12.28
N ASP A 179 -18.19 12.61 12.90
CA ASP A 179 -16.93 11.98 12.51
C ASP A 179 -16.97 10.49 12.84
N VAL A 180 -16.53 9.68 11.87
CA VAL A 180 -16.55 8.22 11.95
C VAL A 180 -15.17 7.70 11.57
N ASP A 181 -14.75 6.66 12.28
CA ASP A 181 -13.51 5.96 11.98
C ASP A 181 -13.56 5.37 10.58
N ARG A 182 -12.83 5.99 9.64
CA ARG A 182 -12.87 5.65 8.21
C ARG A 182 -12.47 4.20 7.97
N LYS A 183 -11.50 3.68 8.73
CA LYS A 183 -11.05 2.29 8.64
C LYS A 183 -12.15 1.33 9.06
N ALA A 184 -12.81 1.64 10.19
CA ALA A 184 -13.93 0.86 10.66
C ALA A 184 -15.11 0.88 9.67
N ALA A 185 -15.38 2.03 9.03
CA ALA A 185 -16.41 2.15 7.99
C ALA A 185 -16.07 1.33 6.74
N VAL A 186 -14.81 1.32 6.30
CA VAL A 186 -14.37 0.51 5.14
C VAL A 186 -14.43 -1.00 5.44
N LEU A 187 -14.06 -1.43 6.64
CA LEU A 187 -14.22 -2.83 7.04
C LEU A 187 -15.70 -3.24 7.11
N ALA A 188 -16.57 -2.37 7.63
CA ALA A 188 -18.02 -2.58 7.59
C ALA A 188 -18.56 -2.65 6.15
N LEU A 189 -18.07 -1.79 5.24
CA LEU A 189 -18.41 -1.86 3.82
C LEU A 189 -17.97 -3.19 3.19
N ALA A 190 -16.77 -3.67 3.50
CA ALA A 190 -16.28 -4.95 3.03
C ALA A 190 -17.17 -6.10 3.50
N GLU A 191 -17.61 -6.12 4.76
CA GLU A 191 -18.57 -7.10 5.26
C GLU A 191 -19.91 -7.00 4.50
N ARG A 192 -20.41 -5.80 4.24
CA ARG A 192 -21.66 -5.61 3.47
C ARG A 192 -21.58 -6.13 2.03
N LEU A 193 -20.39 -6.10 1.42
CA LEU A 193 -20.18 -6.56 0.05
C LEU A 193 -19.88 -8.05 -0.05
N THR A 194 -19.40 -8.67 1.03
CA THR A 194 -18.86 -10.04 1.00
C THR A 194 -19.60 -11.02 1.91
N GLY A 195 -20.27 -10.51 2.95
CA GLY A 195 -20.80 -11.29 4.06
C GLY A 195 -19.72 -11.74 5.07
N ILE A 196 -18.46 -11.36 4.87
CA ILE A 196 -17.35 -11.77 5.72
C ILE A 196 -17.10 -10.72 6.80
N ARG A 197 -17.31 -11.09 8.06
CA ARG A 197 -16.98 -10.26 9.21
C ARG A 197 -15.51 -10.39 9.59
N VAL A 198 -14.70 -9.39 9.27
CA VAL A 198 -13.27 -9.40 9.58
C VAL A 198 -13.05 -9.00 11.05
N THR A 199 -12.88 -9.98 11.93
CA THR A 199 -12.54 -9.72 13.34
C THR A 199 -11.06 -9.98 13.61
N GLU A 200 -10.56 -9.44 14.71
CA GLU A 200 -9.22 -9.79 15.22
C GLU A 200 -9.07 -11.31 15.38
N SER A 201 -10.08 -11.98 15.95
CA SER A 201 -10.08 -13.44 16.13
C SER A 201 -10.06 -14.19 14.80
N LEU A 202 -10.79 -13.73 13.77
CA LEU A 202 -10.76 -14.36 12.44
C LEU A 202 -9.33 -14.36 11.89
N LEU A 203 -8.64 -13.23 12.02
CA LEU A 203 -7.27 -13.09 11.52
C LEU A 203 -6.27 -13.89 12.37
N GLN A 204 -6.44 -13.94 13.69
CA GLN A 204 -5.54 -14.61 14.62
C GLN A 204 -5.69 -16.13 14.65
N ASP A 205 -6.89 -16.64 14.41
CA ASP A 205 -7.18 -18.08 14.56
C ASP A 205 -7.08 -18.85 13.23
N ALA A 206 -6.92 -18.15 12.10
CA ALA A 206 -6.83 -18.77 10.79
C ALA A 206 -5.47 -19.43 10.55
N THR A 207 -5.46 -20.59 9.88
CA THR A 207 -4.24 -21.16 9.31
C THR A 207 -4.03 -20.59 7.91
N TYR A 208 -2.94 -19.85 7.73
CA TYR A 208 -2.58 -19.21 6.48
C TYR A 208 -1.74 -20.16 5.61
N GLU A 209 -2.10 -20.28 4.34
CA GLU A 209 -1.16 -20.68 3.29
C GLU A 209 -0.27 -19.47 2.99
N LEU A 210 1.04 -19.65 3.02
CA LEU A 210 2.02 -18.57 2.89
C LEU A 210 2.69 -18.60 1.52
N GLY A 211 2.98 -17.42 0.98
CA GLY A 211 3.86 -17.28 -0.16
C GLY A 211 4.58 -15.93 -0.21
N ILE A 212 5.80 -15.91 -0.72
CA ILE A 212 6.52 -14.67 -1.01
C ILE A 212 6.04 -14.14 -2.34
N VAL A 213 5.39 -12.99 -2.31
CA VAL A 213 5.01 -12.24 -3.49
C VAL A 213 6.25 -11.49 -3.95
N PRO A 214 6.74 -11.70 -5.18
CA PRO A 214 7.89 -10.97 -5.67
C PRO A 214 7.55 -9.48 -5.82
N GLU A 215 8.57 -8.63 -5.71
CA GLU A 215 8.50 -7.25 -6.19
C GLU A 215 7.88 -7.26 -7.59
N GLN A 216 6.84 -6.44 -7.78
CA GLN A 216 6.31 -6.28 -9.11
C GLN A 216 7.36 -5.52 -9.90
N PRO A 217 7.73 -5.98 -11.12
CA PRO A 217 8.58 -5.17 -11.95
C PRO A 217 7.88 -3.82 -12.07
N ALA A 218 8.53 -2.75 -11.60
CA ALA A 218 8.07 -1.41 -11.90
C ALA A 218 7.71 -1.41 -13.38
N GLU A 219 6.48 -1.00 -13.74
CA GLU A 219 6.19 -0.76 -15.16
C GLU A 219 7.39 -0.04 -15.72
N GLU A 220 8.01 -0.53 -16.79
CA GLU A 220 9.30 -0.01 -17.22
C GLU A 220 9.09 1.48 -17.57
N TRP A 221 9.37 2.38 -16.62
CA TRP A 221 9.08 3.79 -16.76
C TRP A 221 10.08 4.31 -17.77
N THR A 222 9.66 4.37 -19.04
CA THR A 222 10.52 4.77 -20.16
C THR A 222 11.05 6.19 -20.03
N GLY A 223 10.43 7.01 -19.16
CA GLY A 223 10.86 8.36 -18.85
C GLY A 223 9.94 9.10 -17.89
N VAL A 224 10.36 10.30 -17.49
CA VAL A 224 9.58 11.24 -16.68
C VAL A 224 9.34 12.50 -17.49
N VAL A 225 8.10 12.97 -17.53
CA VAL A 225 7.73 14.27 -18.12
C VAL A 225 7.26 15.20 -17.01
N ILE A 226 7.93 16.34 -16.87
CA ILE A 226 7.48 17.47 -16.08
C ILE A 226 6.75 18.42 -17.04
N ASP A 227 5.45 18.57 -16.83
CA ASP A 227 4.62 19.53 -17.55
C ASP A 227 3.88 20.41 -16.53
N ILE A 228 4.44 21.59 -16.28
CA ILE A 228 3.93 22.54 -15.28
C ILE A 228 3.60 23.84 -15.99
N THR A 229 2.39 24.35 -15.78
CA THR A 229 2.03 25.71 -16.20
C THR A 229 1.90 26.58 -14.96
N ASP A 230 2.59 27.71 -14.94
CA ASP A 230 2.56 28.63 -13.80
C ASP A 230 1.28 29.50 -13.78
N ALA A 231 1.16 30.33 -12.74
CA ALA A 231 0.01 31.24 -12.56
C ALA A 231 -0.08 32.35 -13.63
N HIS A 232 0.96 32.55 -14.43
CA HIS A 232 1.03 33.50 -15.52
C HIS A 232 0.79 32.84 -16.89
N GLY A 233 0.57 31.53 -16.93
CA GLY A 233 0.38 30.75 -18.15
C GLY A 233 1.68 30.34 -18.84
N GLU A 234 2.84 30.55 -18.22
CA GLU A 234 4.11 30.05 -18.76
C GLU A 234 4.25 28.55 -18.49
N ARG A 235 4.50 27.79 -19.56
CA ARG A 235 4.60 26.32 -19.50
C ARG A 235 6.05 25.87 -19.48
N LEU A 236 6.43 25.13 -18.45
CA LEU A 236 7.63 24.30 -18.39
C LEU A 236 7.27 22.88 -18.83
N TYR A 237 7.76 22.49 -20.01
CA TYR A 237 7.67 21.12 -20.50
C TYR A 237 9.07 20.52 -20.63
N ARG A 238 9.35 19.43 -19.92
CA ARG A 238 10.63 18.73 -20.01
C ARG A 238 10.46 17.23 -19.78
N GLY A 239 10.99 16.43 -20.71
CA GLY A 239 11.05 14.97 -20.60
C GLY A 239 12.48 14.50 -20.41
N TRP A 240 12.64 13.40 -19.68
CA TRP A 240 13.87 12.61 -19.61
C TRP A 240 13.53 11.14 -19.79
N THR A 241 14.37 10.41 -20.47
CA THR A 241 14.27 8.94 -20.58
C THR A 241 14.82 8.26 -19.32
N TYR A 242 14.43 7.00 -19.12
CA TYR A 242 14.99 6.16 -18.06
C TYR A 242 16.51 6.12 -18.09
N GLU A 243 17.11 5.89 -19.26
CA GLU A 243 18.56 5.79 -19.44
C GLU A 243 19.28 7.08 -19.02
N GLU A 244 18.70 8.25 -19.34
CA GLU A 244 19.26 9.55 -18.94
C GLU A 244 19.22 9.75 -17.42
N ILE A 245 18.13 9.31 -16.77
CA ILE A 245 17.97 9.38 -15.32
C ILE A 245 18.90 8.39 -14.62
N ALA A 246 18.94 7.14 -15.07
CA ALA A 246 19.79 6.08 -14.53
C ALA A 246 21.27 6.48 -14.64
N ALA A 247 21.72 6.93 -15.81
CA ALA A 247 23.09 7.40 -15.99
C ALA A 247 23.43 8.62 -15.13
N ALA A 248 22.47 9.53 -14.89
CA ALA A 248 22.67 10.65 -13.98
C ALA A 248 22.76 10.22 -12.50
N SER A 249 21.94 9.25 -12.10
CA SER A 249 21.96 8.66 -10.76
C SER A 249 23.28 7.92 -10.49
N ASP A 250 23.73 7.10 -11.45
CA ASP A 250 24.99 6.36 -11.37
C ASP A 250 26.20 7.31 -11.28
N ARG A 251 26.21 8.39 -12.07
CA ARG A 251 27.24 9.43 -11.95
C ARG A 251 27.24 10.07 -10.56
N ARG A 252 26.06 10.46 -10.05
CA ARG A 252 25.93 11.05 -8.69
C ARG A 252 26.38 10.08 -7.61
N ARG A 253 26.07 8.79 -7.74
CA ARG A 253 26.48 7.74 -6.80
C ARG A 253 27.99 7.51 -6.86
N ALA A 254 28.59 7.51 -8.05
CA ALA A 254 30.04 7.42 -8.22
C ALA A 254 30.78 8.64 -7.65
N GLU A 255 30.22 9.85 -7.82
CA GLU A 255 30.74 11.09 -7.23
C GLU A 255 30.65 11.08 -5.70
N ALA A 256 29.51 10.64 -5.14
CA ALA A 256 29.32 10.54 -3.70
C ALA A 256 30.24 9.50 -3.04
N ASN A 257 30.55 8.42 -3.75
CA ASN A 257 31.45 7.36 -3.29
C ASN A 257 32.93 7.62 -3.62
N ALA A 258 33.25 8.75 -4.27
CA ALA A 258 34.63 9.10 -4.55
C ALA A 258 35.35 9.46 -3.23
N PRO A 259 36.56 8.93 -2.99
CA PRO A 259 37.30 9.23 -1.78
C PRO A 259 37.66 10.72 -1.74
N VAL A 260 37.24 11.41 -0.67
CA VAL A 260 37.60 12.81 -0.42
C VAL A 260 39.10 12.89 -0.13
N VAL A 261 39.88 13.36 -1.09
CA VAL A 261 41.31 13.63 -0.89
C VAL A 261 41.45 14.98 -0.19
N ILE A 262 41.72 14.95 1.12
CA ILE A 262 42.11 16.15 1.87
C ILE A 262 43.59 16.41 1.60
N THR A 263 43.90 17.35 0.72
CA THR A 263 45.28 17.86 0.55
C THR A 263 45.57 18.90 1.63
N TYR A 264 46.43 18.56 2.59
CA TYR A 264 47.03 19.54 3.49
C TYR A 264 48.03 20.39 2.71
N ASN A 265 47.74 21.69 2.53
CA ASN A 265 48.74 22.65 2.07
C ASN A 265 49.71 22.94 3.23
N GLU A 266 51.00 22.71 3.01
CA GLU A 266 52.05 23.16 3.93
C GLU A 266 51.99 24.69 4.11
N PRO A 267 52.15 25.22 5.33
CA PRO A 267 52.08 26.65 5.56
C PRO A 267 53.32 27.35 4.98
N PRO A 268 53.15 28.54 4.38
CA PRO A 268 54.26 29.28 3.78
C PRO A 268 55.22 29.79 4.87
N ALA A 269 56.53 29.72 4.57
CA ALA A 269 57.58 30.23 5.43
C ALA A 269 57.40 31.74 5.70
N MET A 270 57.42 32.12 6.97
CA MET A 270 57.36 33.53 7.39
C MET A 270 58.69 34.23 7.14
N ASP A 271 58.68 35.23 6.27
CA ASP A 271 59.79 36.18 6.11
C ASP A 271 59.95 37.04 7.37
N ARG A 272 61.17 37.08 7.90
CA ARG A 272 61.61 37.98 8.98
C ARG A 272 61.92 39.36 8.36
N PRO A 273 61.41 40.48 8.90
CA PRO A 273 61.87 41.79 8.47
C PRO A 273 63.19 42.15 9.17
N GLU A 274 64.12 42.66 8.37
CA GLU A 274 65.42 43.17 8.76
C GLU A 274 65.28 44.51 9.51
N HIS A 275 66.16 44.69 10.49
CA HIS A 275 66.35 45.92 11.25
C HIS A 275 67.07 46.96 10.38
N GLU A 276 66.46 48.13 10.14
CA GLU A 276 67.18 49.33 9.70
C GLU A 276 67.27 50.38 10.81
N THR A 277 68.45 50.98 10.87
CA THR A 277 68.99 51.93 11.86
C THR A 277 69.01 53.37 11.32
N GLY A 278 68.84 54.36 12.20
CA GLY A 278 69.22 55.78 12.04
C GLY A 278 68.02 56.73 11.92
N GLU A 279 67.89 57.84 12.64
CA GLU A 279 68.78 58.68 13.47
C GLU A 279 68.08 59.11 14.77
#